data_AF-A0A448YPQ6-F1
#
_entry.id   AF-A0A448YPQ6-F1
#
_cell.length_a   1.000
_cell.length_b   1.000
_cell.length_c   1.000
_cell.angle_alpha   90.00
_cell.angle_beta   90.00
_cell.angle_gamma   90.00
#
_symmetry.space_group_name_H-M   'P 1'
#
loop_
_entity.id
_entity.type
_entity.pdbx_description
1 polymer ?
#
loop_
_entity_poly.entity_id
_entity_poly.type
_entity_poly.pdbx_seq_one_letter_code
_entity_poly.pdbx_strand_id
1 'polypeptide(L)'
;MSEDLPIYYDHSYSVYESECPIKDTRFQPRGAIFIEADVKTTDDDWQPAIDEYKMVAVESTANQGLVGIIPWAPLNLGRSDLEKFHLEILAAGTPHSNSLVKGYRYLLQDKPDGAMLDEKFIDALNWLGEKGLVFDLGIDFHRRGAKQLNEFITLLGKCHNVRFMMNHFAKPDIGREESFEEWRILMMRIIEASENSSNELYFKFSGLFEEFGNVENVDDITIINKSIPYFRFLLKAVDTKKLLWASDWPVCSMVSGKAAFKRWSDITERIFDILGVEDDIRESIYGENALNGYNIK
;
A
#
# COMPACT_ATOMS: atom_id res chain seq x y z
N MET A 1 -5.85 -17.66 10.53
CA MET A 1 -7.12 -16.97 10.20
C MET A 1 -7.88 -17.88 9.25
N SER A 2 -9.21 -17.98 9.36
CA SER A 2 -9.99 -18.54 8.24
C SER A 2 -9.82 -17.60 7.05
N GLU A 3 -9.54 -18.15 5.87
CA GLU A 3 -9.32 -17.42 4.62
C GLU A 3 -10.59 -16.72 4.07
N ASP A 4 -11.69 -16.70 4.84
CA ASP A 4 -13.05 -16.65 4.29
C ASP A 4 -13.91 -15.43 4.65
N LEU A 5 -13.40 -14.41 5.37
CA LEU A 5 -14.20 -13.21 5.65
C LEU A 5 -13.45 -11.94 5.21
N PRO A 6 -13.90 -11.29 4.12
CA PRO A 6 -13.28 -10.06 3.67
C PRO A 6 -13.60 -8.93 4.64
N ILE A 7 -12.58 -8.12 4.94
CA ILE A 7 -12.61 -7.15 6.04
C ILE A 7 -13.41 -5.88 5.64
N TYR A 8 -13.78 -5.73 4.36
CA TYR A 8 -14.34 -4.51 3.75
C TYR A 8 -15.60 -3.92 4.39
N TYR A 9 -16.35 -4.66 5.23
CA TYR A 9 -17.47 -4.11 6.01
C TYR A 9 -17.18 -3.90 7.50
N ASP A 10 -16.04 -4.35 8.01
CA ASP A 10 -15.71 -4.35 9.44
C ASP A 10 -14.85 -3.15 9.88
N HIS A 11 -14.64 -2.17 9.02
CA HIS A 11 -13.85 -0.98 9.32
C HIS A 11 -14.31 0.25 8.53
N SER A 12 -13.97 1.42 9.05
CA SER A 12 -14.38 2.71 8.51
C SER A 12 -13.36 3.78 8.92
N TYR A 13 -13.29 4.89 8.19
CA TYR A 13 -12.43 6.02 8.54
C TYR A 13 -12.79 6.59 9.92
N SER A 14 -14.08 6.62 10.26
CA SER A 14 -14.52 7.11 11.57
C SER A 14 -14.01 6.22 12.71
N VAL A 15 -13.97 4.89 12.49
CA VAL A 15 -13.38 3.96 13.46
C VAL A 15 -11.85 4.14 13.49
N TYR A 16 -11.19 4.30 12.35
CA TYR A 16 -9.76 4.59 12.27
C TYR A 16 -9.38 5.81 13.12
N GLU A 17 -10.07 6.95 12.97
CA GLU A 17 -9.80 8.15 13.77
C GLU A 17 -9.98 7.91 15.28
N SER A 18 -10.94 7.07 15.66
CA SER A 18 -11.20 6.74 17.06
C SER A 18 -10.17 5.78 17.68
N GLU A 19 -9.70 4.80 16.90
CA GLU A 19 -8.81 3.72 17.36
C GLU A 19 -7.33 4.00 17.12
N CYS A 20 -7.01 4.98 16.27
CA CYS A 20 -5.66 5.43 16.02
C CYS A 20 -5.47 6.84 16.62
N PRO A 21 -5.62 7.02 17.96
CA PRO A 21 -5.59 8.33 18.56
C PRO A 21 -4.21 8.95 18.38
N ILE A 22 -4.23 10.03 17.62
CA ILE A 22 -3.07 10.80 17.17
C ILE A 22 -2.33 11.49 18.34
N LYS A 23 -2.97 11.62 19.51
CA LYS A 23 -2.57 12.55 20.59
C LYS A 23 -1.22 12.29 21.25
N ASP A 24 -0.54 11.19 20.94
CA ASP A 24 0.75 10.82 21.56
C ASP A 24 1.82 10.34 20.55
N THR A 25 1.64 10.60 19.25
CA THR A 25 2.66 10.33 18.22
C THR A 25 3.49 11.58 17.91
N ARG A 26 4.77 11.40 17.60
CA ARG A 26 5.69 12.51 17.24
C ARG A 26 5.13 13.39 16.13
N PHE A 27 4.56 12.76 15.12
CA PHE A 27 3.87 13.42 14.03
C PHE A 27 2.36 13.25 14.21
N GLN A 28 1.61 14.32 13.99
CA GLN A 28 0.15 14.33 14.07
C GLN A 28 -0.40 14.16 12.64
N PRO A 29 -0.93 12.97 12.24
CA PRO A 29 -1.53 12.82 10.93
C PRO A 29 -2.62 13.87 10.70
N ARG A 30 -2.55 14.57 9.57
CA ARG A 30 -3.54 15.58 9.17
C ARG A 30 -4.63 15.02 8.27
N GLY A 31 -4.45 13.77 7.84
CA GLY A 31 -5.42 13.00 7.09
C GLY A 31 -4.94 11.57 6.83
N ALA A 32 -5.80 10.76 6.22
CA ALA A 32 -5.47 9.41 5.80
C ALA A 32 -5.91 9.16 4.34
N ILE A 33 -5.33 8.12 3.77
CA ILE A 33 -5.72 7.57 2.48
C ILE A 33 -6.37 6.23 2.76
N PHE A 34 -7.65 6.09 2.41
CA PHE A 34 -8.34 4.81 2.47
C PHE A 34 -7.90 3.96 1.27
N ILE A 35 -7.61 2.70 1.51
CA ILE A 35 -7.30 1.72 0.48
C ILE A 35 -8.28 0.57 0.66
N GLU A 36 -8.81 0.02 -0.44
CA GLU A 36 -9.69 -1.16 -0.42
C GLU A 36 -9.14 -2.24 0.52
N ALA A 37 -10.01 -3.06 1.08
CA ALA A 37 -9.64 -4.00 2.12
C ALA A 37 -9.96 -5.46 1.76
N ASP A 38 -9.32 -5.92 0.68
CA ASP A 38 -9.42 -7.27 0.13
C ASP A 38 -10.88 -7.63 -0.19
N VAL A 39 -11.54 -6.69 -0.86
CA VAL A 39 -12.91 -6.89 -1.34
C VAL A 39 -12.96 -8.07 -2.32
N LYS A 40 -13.84 -9.03 -2.06
CA LYS A 40 -14.02 -10.20 -2.91
C LYS A 40 -15.00 -9.86 -4.03
N THR A 41 -14.47 -9.75 -5.24
CA THR A 41 -15.23 -9.55 -6.47
C THR A 41 -15.05 -10.74 -7.40
N THR A 42 -15.91 -10.82 -8.41
CA THR A 42 -15.71 -11.74 -9.56
C THR A 42 -15.52 -10.90 -10.81
N ASP A 43 -15.08 -11.53 -11.91
CA ASP A 43 -14.86 -10.83 -13.17
C ASP A 43 -16.14 -10.16 -13.70
N ASP A 44 -17.33 -10.71 -13.39
CA ASP A 44 -18.62 -10.23 -13.86
C ASP A 44 -19.45 -9.49 -12.79
N ASP A 45 -18.97 -9.41 -11.54
CA ASP A 45 -19.66 -8.73 -10.43
C ASP A 45 -18.68 -7.89 -9.61
N TRP A 46 -18.74 -6.58 -9.86
CA TRP A 46 -17.94 -5.57 -9.18
C TRP A 46 -18.73 -4.85 -8.09
N GLN A 47 -20.00 -5.23 -7.84
CA GLN A 47 -20.87 -4.56 -6.89
C GLN A 47 -20.27 -4.47 -5.48
N PRO A 48 -19.57 -5.51 -4.95
CA PRO A 48 -18.92 -5.40 -3.64
C PRO A 48 -17.90 -4.27 -3.55
N ALA A 49 -17.06 -4.09 -4.59
CA ALA A 49 -16.07 -3.00 -4.62
C ALA A 49 -16.72 -1.62 -4.75
N ILE A 50 -17.81 -1.53 -5.50
CA ILE A 50 -18.60 -0.30 -5.62
C ILE A 50 -19.26 0.06 -4.28
N ASP A 51 -19.76 -0.94 -3.54
CA ASP A 51 -20.40 -0.72 -2.25
C ASP A 51 -19.41 -0.32 -1.16
N GLU A 52 -18.19 -0.90 -1.14
CA GLU A 52 -17.09 -0.43 -0.30
C GLU A 52 -16.76 1.04 -0.61
N TYR A 53 -16.61 1.38 -1.90
CA TYR A 53 -16.37 2.77 -2.29
C TYR A 53 -17.50 3.70 -1.85
N LYS A 54 -18.78 3.31 -1.99
CA LYS A 54 -19.92 4.13 -1.54
C LYS A 54 -19.87 4.39 -0.03
N MET A 55 -19.55 3.37 0.76
CA MET A 55 -19.42 3.51 2.22
C MET A 55 -18.37 4.58 2.55
N VAL A 56 -17.18 4.46 1.96
CA VAL A 56 -16.07 5.40 2.17
C VAL A 56 -16.38 6.80 1.62
N ALA A 57 -17.08 6.87 0.48
CA ALA A 57 -17.52 8.11 -0.12
C ALA A 57 -18.48 8.87 0.80
N VAL A 58 -19.41 8.18 1.48
CA VAL A 58 -20.29 8.78 2.49
C VAL A 58 -19.45 9.32 3.65
N GLU A 59 -18.50 8.54 4.18
CA GLU A 59 -17.61 9.00 5.26
C GLU A 59 -16.78 10.23 4.89
N SER A 60 -16.32 10.31 3.63
CA SER A 60 -15.55 11.46 3.13
C SER A 60 -16.30 12.79 3.22
N THR A 61 -17.62 12.76 3.26
CA THR A 61 -18.46 13.96 3.41
C THR A 61 -18.62 14.37 4.87
N ALA A 62 -18.54 13.42 5.79
CA ALA A 62 -18.63 13.65 7.23
C ALA A 62 -17.27 14.02 7.84
N ASN A 63 -16.18 13.54 7.24
CA ASN A 63 -14.83 13.62 7.80
C ASN A 63 -13.83 14.27 6.84
N GLN A 64 -13.32 15.45 7.20
CA GLN A 64 -12.37 16.19 6.37
C GLN A 64 -10.95 15.60 6.36
N GLY A 65 -10.65 14.66 7.26
CA GLY A 65 -9.35 14.01 7.32
C GLY A 65 -9.15 12.91 6.28
N LEU A 66 -10.18 12.51 5.52
CA LEU A 66 -9.99 11.58 4.41
C LEU A 66 -9.52 12.34 3.15
N VAL A 67 -8.24 12.17 2.78
CA VAL A 67 -7.58 12.95 1.72
C VAL A 67 -7.36 12.18 0.42
N GLY A 68 -7.59 10.86 0.44
CA GLY A 68 -7.51 10.00 -0.74
C GLY A 68 -8.26 8.68 -0.54
N ILE A 69 -8.73 8.11 -1.64
CA ILE A 69 -9.42 6.82 -1.71
C ILE A 69 -8.81 6.02 -2.86
N ILE A 70 -8.43 4.78 -2.56
CA ILE A 70 -7.88 3.80 -3.50
C ILE A 70 -8.81 2.58 -3.50
N PRO A 71 -9.91 2.62 -4.27
CA PRO A 71 -10.80 1.47 -4.39
C PRO A 71 -10.15 0.33 -5.16
N TRP A 72 -10.74 -0.86 -5.07
CA TRP A 72 -10.39 -1.99 -5.93
C TRP A 72 -10.71 -1.68 -7.40
N ALA A 73 -10.04 -2.32 -8.37
CA ALA A 73 -10.49 -2.31 -9.77
C ALA A 73 -10.13 -3.59 -10.57
N PRO A 74 -10.87 -3.91 -11.65
CA PRO A 74 -10.69 -5.12 -12.45
C PRO A 74 -9.55 -4.99 -13.48
N LEU A 75 -8.32 -4.70 -13.03
CA LEU A 75 -7.19 -4.50 -13.95
C LEU A 75 -6.91 -5.72 -14.85
N ASN A 76 -7.21 -6.93 -14.38
CA ASN A 76 -7.05 -8.17 -15.14
C ASN A 76 -7.96 -8.27 -16.38
N LEU A 77 -9.06 -7.50 -16.42
CA LEU A 77 -10.00 -7.51 -17.54
C LEU A 77 -9.59 -6.55 -18.66
N GLY A 78 -8.64 -5.65 -18.38
CA GLY A 78 -8.06 -4.72 -19.33
C GLY A 78 -8.72 -3.35 -19.34
N ARG A 79 -8.17 -2.45 -20.15
CA ARG A 79 -8.54 -1.03 -20.20
C ARG A 79 -10.03 -0.78 -20.36
N SER A 80 -10.70 -1.50 -21.27
CA SER A 80 -12.13 -1.30 -21.54
C SER A 80 -12.99 -1.52 -20.30
N ASP A 81 -12.72 -2.58 -19.54
CA ASP A 81 -13.50 -2.89 -18.33
C ASP A 81 -13.07 -2.03 -17.14
N LEU A 82 -11.79 -1.66 -17.05
CA LEU A 82 -11.32 -0.66 -16.09
C LEU A 82 -11.98 0.71 -16.31
N GLU A 83 -12.12 1.15 -17.56
CA GLU A 83 -12.81 2.40 -17.91
C GLU A 83 -14.29 2.37 -17.50
N LYS A 84 -14.99 1.26 -17.77
CA LYS A 84 -16.38 1.08 -17.31
C LYS A 84 -16.48 1.13 -15.79
N PHE A 85 -15.64 0.36 -15.11
CA PHE A 85 -15.61 0.32 -13.65
C PHE A 85 -15.32 1.72 -13.05
N HIS A 86 -14.39 2.47 -13.63
CA HIS A 86 -14.11 3.85 -13.21
C HIS A 86 -15.36 4.74 -13.30
N LEU A 87 -16.14 4.63 -14.38
CA LEU A 87 -17.40 5.37 -14.51
C LEU A 87 -18.44 4.94 -13.47
N GLU A 88 -18.51 3.66 -13.12
CA GLU A 88 -19.39 3.15 -12.07
C GLU A 88 -19.00 3.68 -10.68
N ILE A 89 -17.70 3.74 -10.37
CA ILE A 89 -17.17 4.38 -9.16
C ILE A 89 -17.57 5.86 -9.13
N LEU A 90 -17.37 6.60 -10.22
CA LEU A 90 -17.74 8.01 -10.28
C LEU A 90 -19.26 8.23 -10.14
N ALA A 91 -20.08 7.34 -10.70
CA ALA A 91 -21.54 7.39 -10.61
C ALA A 91 -22.05 7.05 -9.20
N ALA A 92 -21.32 6.20 -8.47
CA ALA A 92 -21.63 5.82 -7.09
C ALA A 92 -21.25 6.91 -6.06
N GLY A 93 -20.35 7.83 -6.41
CA GLY A 93 -19.86 8.87 -5.53
C GLY A 93 -20.51 10.24 -5.72
N THR A 94 -19.87 11.26 -5.17
CA THR A 94 -20.21 12.68 -5.32
C THR A 94 -19.03 13.43 -5.93
N PRO A 95 -19.18 14.66 -6.44
CA PRO A 95 -18.03 15.44 -6.92
C PRO A 95 -16.89 15.55 -5.89
N HIS A 96 -17.23 15.62 -4.59
CA HIS A 96 -16.26 15.62 -3.49
C HIS A 96 -15.50 14.29 -3.42
N SER A 97 -16.20 13.16 -3.19
CA SER A 97 -15.55 11.86 -3.03
C SER A 97 -14.82 11.41 -4.31
N ASN A 98 -15.36 11.74 -5.48
CA ASN A 98 -14.73 11.47 -6.77
C ASN A 98 -13.38 12.20 -6.91
N SER A 99 -13.24 13.40 -6.33
CA SER A 99 -11.96 14.13 -6.32
C SER A 99 -10.91 13.48 -5.41
N LEU A 100 -11.35 12.63 -4.47
CA LEU A 100 -10.49 11.87 -3.58
C LEU A 100 -10.05 10.53 -4.19
N VAL A 101 -10.63 10.07 -5.30
CA VAL A 101 -10.15 8.86 -5.99
C VAL A 101 -8.79 9.16 -6.61
N LYS A 102 -7.72 8.59 -6.05
CA LYS A 102 -6.33 8.86 -6.46
C LYS A 102 -5.66 7.73 -7.22
N GLY A 103 -6.33 6.59 -7.32
CA GLY A 103 -5.76 5.39 -7.93
C GLY A 103 -6.63 4.19 -7.67
N TYR A 104 -6.08 3.02 -7.95
CA TYR A 104 -6.75 1.75 -7.75
C TYR A 104 -5.80 0.70 -7.21
N ARG A 105 -6.36 -0.30 -6.54
CA ARG A 105 -5.63 -1.49 -6.10
C ARG A 105 -6.21 -2.75 -6.76
N TYR A 106 -5.31 -3.68 -7.06
CA TYR A 106 -5.65 -5.05 -7.41
C TYR A 106 -4.59 -5.96 -6.78
N LEU A 107 -4.99 -6.77 -5.80
CA LEU A 107 -4.09 -7.58 -4.99
C LEU A 107 -3.47 -8.71 -5.81
N LEU A 108 -2.31 -8.44 -6.44
CA LEU A 108 -1.52 -9.41 -7.19
C LEU A 108 -0.97 -10.54 -6.30
N GLN A 109 -0.80 -10.29 -5.00
CA GLN A 109 -0.38 -11.28 -4.01
C GLN A 109 -1.17 -12.60 -4.04
N ASP A 110 -2.47 -12.54 -4.38
CA ASP A 110 -3.36 -13.71 -4.40
C ASP A 110 -3.68 -14.20 -5.83
N LYS A 111 -2.92 -13.73 -6.83
CA LYS A 111 -3.12 -14.08 -8.24
C LYS A 111 -2.09 -15.09 -8.73
N PRO A 112 -2.43 -15.90 -9.76
CA PRO A 112 -1.48 -16.84 -10.35
C PRO A 112 -0.27 -16.10 -10.95
N ASP A 113 0.83 -16.84 -11.09
CA ASP A 113 2.02 -16.31 -11.75
C ASP A 113 1.71 -15.91 -13.19
N GLY A 114 2.34 -14.83 -13.65
CA GLY A 114 2.14 -14.27 -14.98
C GLY A 114 0.94 -13.35 -15.09
N ALA A 115 0.06 -13.27 -14.07
CA ALA A 115 -1.12 -12.41 -14.11
C ALA A 115 -0.78 -10.93 -14.35
N MET A 116 0.31 -10.43 -13.76
CA MET A 116 0.74 -9.04 -13.96
C MET A 116 1.41 -8.78 -15.32
N LEU A 117 1.79 -9.84 -16.04
CA LEU A 117 2.42 -9.75 -17.36
C LEU A 117 1.45 -9.96 -18.51
N ASP A 118 0.17 -10.22 -18.20
CA ASP A 118 -0.90 -10.28 -19.18
C ASP A 118 -1.05 -8.92 -19.91
N GLU A 119 -1.26 -8.98 -21.23
CA GLU A 119 -1.33 -7.77 -22.06
C GLU A 119 -2.51 -6.86 -21.66
N LYS A 120 -3.63 -7.44 -21.22
CA LYS A 120 -4.77 -6.66 -20.72
C LYS A 120 -4.41 -5.91 -19.44
N PHE A 121 -3.72 -6.58 -18.52
CA PHE A 121 -3.29 -5.97 -17.27
C PHE A 121 -2.32 -4.80 -17.51
N ILE A 122 -1.37 -4.97 -18.44
CA ILE A 122 -0.43 -3.92 -18.82
C ILE A 122 -1.16 -2.72 -19.47
N ASP A 123 -2.12 -2.99 -20.37
CA ASP A 123 -2.92 -1.92 -21.00
C ASP A 123 -3.76 -1.15 -19.96
N ALA A 124 -4.35 -1.86 -18.99
CA ALA A 124 -5.05 -1.25 -17.86
C ALA A 124 -4.12 -0.37 -17.00
N LEU A 125 -2.89 -0.80 -16.72
CA LEU A 125 -1.91 0.03 -16.00
C LEU A 125 -1.51 1.28 -16.78
N ASN A 126 -1.28 1.17 -18.08
CA ASN A 126 -0.96 2.32 -18.92
C ASN A 126 -2.10 3.35 -18.90
N TRP A 127 -3.35 2.89 -18.90
CA TRP A 127 -4.51 3.76 -18.72
C TRP A 127 -4.48 4.51 -17.39
N LEU A 128 -4.10 3.87 -16.28
CA LEU A 128 -3.91 4.57 -15.00
C LEU A 128 -2.89 5.70 -15.12
N GLY A 129 -1.75 5.42 -15.76
CA GLY A 129 -0.72 6.42 -16.05
C GLY A 129 -1.23 7.60 -16.87
N GLU A 130 -1.99 7.33 -17.95
CA GLU A 130 -2.63 8.36 -18.78
C GLU A 130 -3.58 9.28 -17.98
N LYS A 131 -4.23 8.73 -16.95
CA LYS A 131 -5.16 9.48 -16.07
C LYS A 131 -4.49 10.14 -14.87
N GLY A 132 -3.19 9.92 -14.65
CA GLY A 132 -2.49 10.37 -13.45
C GLY A 132 -2.97 9.67 -12.18
N LEU A 133 -3.55 8.47 -12.33
CA LEU A 133 -4.01 7.61 -11.24
C LEU A 133 -2.89 6.66 -10.84
N VAL A 134 -2.75 6.40 -9.54
CA VAL A 134 -1.71 5.48 -9.04
C VAL A 134 -2.19 4.04 -9.05
N PHE A 135 -1.25 3.11 -9.09
CA PHE A 135 -1.49 1.69 -8.81
C PHE A 135 -0.89 1.31 -7.45
N ASP A 136 -1.75 0.91 -6.54
CA ASP A 136 -1.34 0.39 -5.23
C ASP A 136 -0.93 -1.08 -5.37
N LEU A 137 0.35 -1.35 -5.20
CA LEU A 137 0.98 -2.62 -5.60
C LEU A 137 1.09 -3.56 -4.39
N GLY A 138 0.11 -4.47 -4.27
CA GLY A 138 0.14 -5.57 -3.32
C GLY A 138 0.73 -6.85 -3.92
N ILE A 139 2.00 -7.14 -3.59
CA ILE A 139 2.74 -8.36 -3.94
C ILE A 139 3.34 -8.98 -2.68
N ASP A 140 3.63 -10.28 -2.71
CA ASP A 140 3.94 -11.10 -1.55
C ASP A 140 5.19 -11.97 -1.77
N PHE A 141 6.36 -11.43 -1.41
CA PHE A 141 7.63 -12.13 -1.56
C PHE A 141 7.71 -13.37 -0.66
N HIS A 142 7.18 -13.30 0.56
CA HIS A 142 7.19 -14.41 1.51
C HIS A 142 6.47 -15.65 0.94
N ARG A 143 5.25 -15.50 0.43
CA ARG A 143 4.44 -16.64 -0.08
C ARG A 143 4.79 -17.01 -1.52
N ARG A 144 5.22 -16.06 -2.35
CA ARG A 144 5.43 -16.25 -3.80
C ARG A 144 6.90 -16.36 -4.21
N GLY A 145 7.81 -16.06 -3.29
CA GLY A 145 9.25 -16.04 -3.54
C GLY A 145 9.67 -15.04 -4.62
N ALA A 146 10.84 -15.28 -5.20
CA ALA A 146 11.45 -14.38 -6.19
C ALA A 146 10.63 -14.20 -7.47
N LYS A 147 9.75 -15.14 -7.81
CA LYS A 147 9.07 -15.14 -9.11
C LYS A 147 8.22 -13.89 -9.31
N GLN A 148 7.41 -13.53 -8.33
CA GLN A 148 6.53 -12.37 -8.40
C GLN A 148 7.33 -11.05 -8.48
N LEU A 149 8.46 -10.94 -7.77
CA LEU A 149 9.34 -9.77 -7.88
C LEU A 149 10.04 -9.69 -9.25
N ASN A 150 10.44 -10.82 -9.83
CA ASN A 150 10.99 -10.85 -11.19
C ASN A 150 9.96 -10.48 -12.26
N GLU A 151 8.70 -10.88 -12.07
CA GLU A 151 7.59 -10.43 -12.93
C GLU A 151 7.42 -8.91 -12.83
N PHE A 152 7.50 -8.33 -11.63
CA PHE A 152 7.42 -6.88 -11.46
C PHE A 152 8.58 -6.14 -12.16
N ILE A 153 9.81 -6.65 -12.08
CA ILE A 153 10.96 -6.12 -12.85
C ILE A 153 10.64 -6.11 -14.35
N THR A 154 10.08 -7.21 -14.85
CA THR A 154 9.70 -7.32 -16.28
C THR A 154 8.57 -6.35 -16.64
N LEU A 155 7.59 -6.18 -15.75
CA LEU A 155 6.46 -5.29 -15.92
C LEU A 155 6.89 -3.83 -16.06
N LEU A 156 7.86 -3.39 -15.25
CA LEU A 156 8.40 -2.02 -15.31
C LEU A 156 8.99 -1.67 -16.69
N GLY A 157 9.45 -2.67 -17.45
CA GLY A 157 9.90 -2.49 -18.83
C GLY A 157 8.80 -2.52 -19.89
N LYS A 158 7.56 -2.87 -19.52
CA LYS A 158 6.41 -3.03 -20.43
C LYS A 158 5.31 -1.97 -20.26
N CYS A 159 5.21 -1.35 -19.10
CA CYS A 159 4.27 -0.26 -18.82
C CYS A 159 4.99 1.09 -18.80
N HIS A 160 4.24 2.17 -18.99
CA HIS A 160 4.77 3.52 -19.16
C HIS A 160 3.97 4.54 -18.36
N ASN A 161 4.70 5.46 -17.71
CA ASN A 161 4.15 6.59 -16.96
C ASN A 161 3.22 6.17 -15.82
N VAL A 162 3.39 4.95 -15.29
CA VAL A 162 2.61 4.44 -14.17
C VAL A 162 3.31 4.79 -12.87
N ARG A 163 2.53 5.23 -11.88
CA ARG A 163 3.02 5.42 -10.52
C ARG A 163 2.60 4.26 -9.64
N PHE A 164 3.57 3.54 -9.11
CA PHE A 164 3.40 2.39 -8.24
C PHE A 164 3.61 2.77 -6.78
N MET A 165 2.73 2.26 -5.91
CA MET A 165 2.90 2.32 -4.46
C MET A 165 3.20 0.90 -3.97
N MET A 166 4.46 0.57 -3.75
CA MET A 166 4.84 -0.75 -3.25
C MET A 166 4.41 -0.89 -1.79
N ASN A 167 3.53 -1.86 -1.54
CA ASN A 167 2.99 -2.11 -0.22
C ASN A 167 3.95 -2.96 0.61
N HIS A 168 4.01 -2.68 1.91
CA HIS A 168 4.55 -3.56 2.95
C HIS A 168 5.94 -4.14 2.66
N PHE A 169 6.85 -3.37 2.08
CA PHE A 169 8.17 -3.87 1.65
C PHE A 169 8.10 -5.06 0.67
N ALA A 170 6.98 -5.23 -0.04
CA ALA A 170 6.64 -6.44 -0.79
C ALA A 170 6.56 -7.72 0.05
N LYS A 171 6.20 -7.60 1.34
CA LYS A 171 6.02 -8.68 2.32
C LYS A 171 7.22 -9.64 2.39
N PRO A 172 8.36 -9.18 2.91
CA PRO A 172 9.51 -10.04 3.07
C PRO A 172 9.28 -11.09 4.17
N ASP A 173 9.84 -12.29 4.03
CA ASP A 173 9.92 -13.24 5.16
C ASP A 173 10.96 -12.71 6.17
N ILE A 174 10.46 -12.14 7.27
CA ILE A 174 11.28 -11.47 8.28
C ILE A 174 11.92 -12.46 9.24
N GLY A 175 13.23 -12.31 9.45
CA GLY A 175 13.97 -13.00 10.52
C GLY A 175 14.81 -14.19 10.06
N ARG A 176 14.96 -14.36 8.74
CA ARG A 176 15.94 -15.26 8.11
C ARG A 176 16.92 -14.45 7.26
N GLU A 177 18.22 -14.66 7.44
CA GLU A 177 19.26 -13.88 6.77
C GLU A 177 19.28 -14.15 5.26
N GLU A 178 19.08 -15.40 4.85
CA GLU A 178 19.00 -15.79 3.44
C GLU A 178 17.81 -15.14 2.72
N SER A 179 16.66 -15.02 3.40
CA SER A 179 15.46 -14.35 2.88
C SER A 179 15.71 -12.86 2.67
N PHE A 180 16.35 -12.20 3.65
CA PHE A 180 16.72 -10.79 3.52
C PHE A 180 17.63 -10.54 2.33
N GLU A 181 18.66 -11.36 2.13
CA GLU A 181 19.61 -11.16 1.03
C GLU A 181 18.96 -11.35 -0.34
N GLU A 182 18.10 -12.37 -0.51
CA GLU A 182 17.35 -12.56 -1.75
C GLU A 182 16.39 -11.40 -2.02
N TRP A 183 15.61 -10.99 -1.01
CA TRP A 183 14.74 -9.82 -1.09
C TRP A 183 15.52 -8.56 -1.48
N ARG A 184 16.67 -8.32 -0.85
CA ARG A 184 17.53 -7.15 -1.07
C ARG A 184 18.04 -7.11 -2.51
N ILE A 185 18.50 -8.25 -3.05
CA ILE A 185 18.96 -8.36 -4.44
C ILE A 185 17.83 -8.04 -5.42
N LEU A 186 16.64 -8.56 -5.19
CA LEU A 186 15.49 -8.32 -6.05
C LEU A 186 15.00 -6.87 -5.95
N MET A 187 14.99 -6.29 -4.76
CA MET A 187 14.63 -4.88 -4.57
C MET A 187 15.62 -3.94 -5.24
N MET A 188 16.93 -4.20 -5.19
CA MET A 188 17.90 -3.41 -5.96
C MET A 188 17.57 -3.42 -7.46
N ARG A 189 17.25 -4.59 -8.02
CA ARG A 189 16.89 -4.73 -9.43
C ARG A 189 15.56 -4.04 -9.76
N ILE A 190 14.59 -4.04 -8.84
CA ILE A 190 13.33 -3.31 -8.99
C ILE A 190 13.56 -1.81 -9.01
N ILE A 191 14.37 -1.29 -8.08
CA ILE A 191 14.73 0.13 -8.01
C ILE A 191 15.43 0.55 -9.31
N GLU A 192 16.45 -0.19 -9.74
CA GLU A 192 17.16 0.05 -10.99
C GLU A 192 16.22 -0.01 -12.21
N ALA A 193 15.33 -1.00 -12.29
CA ALA A 193 14.36 -1.11 -13.38
C ALA A 193 13.37 0.07 -13.39
N SER A 194 12.93 0.53 -12.22
CA SER A 194 12.05 1.69 -12.12
C SER A 194 12.76 2.95 -12.58
N GLU A 195 14.00 3.20 -12.14
CA GLU A 195 14.80 4.36 -12.52
C GLU A 195 15.14 4.41 -14.01
N ASN A 196 15.28 3.25 -14.65
CA ASN A 196 15.52 3.11 -16.09
C ASN A 196 14.24 3.11 -16.94
N SER A 197 13.07 3.35 -16.33
CA SER A 197 11.77 3.41 -17.02
C SER A 197 11.14 4.80 -16.92
N SER A 198 9.99 5.01 -17.55
CA SER A 198 9.20 6.24 -17.34
C SER A 198 8.23 6.14 -16.16
N ASN A 199 8.33 5.07 -15.36
CA ASN A 199 7.46 4.82 -14.22
C ASN A 199 8.05 5.42 -12.94
N GLU A 200 7.19 5.67 -11.96
CA GLU A 200 7.59 6.08 -10.62
C GLU A 200 7.25 5.00 -9.60
N LEU A 201 8.17 4.72 -8.69
CA LEU A 201 7.98 3.72 -7.64
C LEU A 201 8.19 4.34 -6.26
N TYR A 202 7.14 4.29 -5.46
CA TYR A 202 7.14 4.68 -4.05
C TYR A 202 7.07 3.43 -3.17
N PHE A 203 7.58 3.51 -1.94
CA PHE A 203 7.60 2.41 -0.99
C PHE A 203 6.92 2.80 0.31
N LYS A 204 6.06 1.91 0.81
CA LYS A 204 5.42 2.08 2.11
C LYS A 204 6.17 1.33 3.20
N PHE A 205 6.56 2.06 4.24
CA PHE A 205 6.89 1.54 5.55
C PHE A 205 5.59 1.18 6.28
N SER A 206 5.10 -0.02 6.00
CA SER A 206 3.85 -0.58 6.55
C SER A 206 3.90 -2.10 6.61
N GLY A 207 2.90 -2.72 7.22
CA GLY A 207 2.58 -4.16 7.09
C GLY A 207 3.65 -5.16 7.53
N LEU A 208 4.62 -4.76 8.36
CA LEU A 208 5.63 -5.71 8.85
C LEU A 208 5.11 -6.59 10.00
N PHE A 209 4.09 -6.17 10.76
CA PHE A 209 3.58 -6.98 11.89
C PHE A 209 3.05 -8.33 11.42
N GLU A 210 2.40 -8.33 10.27
CA GLU A 210 1.82 -9.47 9.59
C GLU A 210 2.88 -10.53 9.24
N GLU A 211 4.09 -10.09 8.90
CA GLU A 211 5.22 -10.95 8.54
C GLU A 211 5.89 -11.63 9.75
N PHE A 212 5.57 -11.19 10.97
CA PHE A 212 5.95 -11.90 12.20
C PHE A 212 4.84 -12.86 12.70
N GLY A 213 3.66 -12.86 12.06
CA GLY A 213 2.49 -13.62 12.53
C GLY A 213 1.73 -12.92 13.66
N ASN A 214 1.28 -13.67 14.68
CA ASN A 214 0.68 -13.05 15.86
C ASN A 214 1.78 -12.41 16.73
N VAL A 215 1.82 -11.08 16.75
CA VAL A 215 2.84 -10.30 17.45
C VAL A 215 2.36 -9.69 18.76
N GLU A 216 1.14 -9.97 19.22
CA GLU A 216 0.60 -9.41 20.46
C GLU A 216 1.56 -9.64 21.66
N ASN A 217 2.29 -10.76 21.64
CA ASN A 217 3.24 -11.14 22.70
C ASN A 217 4.73 -11.09 22.28
N VAL A 218 5.04 -10.64 21.06
CA VAL A 218 6.43 -10.45 20.63
C VAL A 218 6.93 -9.12 21.21
N ASP A 219 8.15 -9.05 21.73
CA ASP A 219 8.69 -7.80 22.27
C ASP A 219 9.11 -6.83 21.15
N ASP A 220 8.98 -5.52 21.42
CA ASP A 220 9.27 -4.48 20.42
C ASP A 220 10.74 -4.48 19.99
N ILE A 221 11.69 -4.86 20.88
CA ILE A 221 13.12 -4.90 20.54
C ILE A 221 13.37 -5.98 19.49
N THR A 222 12.73 -7.14 19.59
CA THR A 222 12.79 -8.20 18.57
C THR A 222 12.26 -7.71 17.23
N ILE A 223 11.12 -7.03 17.22
CA ILE A 223 10.54 -6.46 15.99
C ILE A 223 11.51 -5.46 15.37
N ILE A 224 11.96 -4.47 16.16
CA ILE A 224 12.92 -3.43 15.74
C ILE A 224 14.18 -4.06 15.13
N ASN A 225 14.83 -4.99 15.84
CA ASN A 225 16.08 -5.60 15.39
C ASN A 225 15.92 -6.34 14.06
N LYS A 226 14.80 -7.04 13.87
CA LYS A 226 14.51 -7.78 12.65
C LYS A 226 14.04 -6.89 11.50
N SER A 227 13.43 -5.73 11.77
CA SER A 227 13.00 -4.76 10.76
C SER A 227 14.12 -3.82 10.28
N ILE A 228 15.11 -3.53 11.12
CA ILE A 228 16.23 -2.61 10.81
C ILE A 228 16.91 -2.88 9.46
N PRO A 229 17.22 -4.12 9.05
CA PRO A 229 17.86 -4.38 7.75
C PRO A 229 17.06 -3.85 6.56
N TYR A 230 15.73 -4.01 6.57
CA TYR A 230 14.83 -3.59 5.49
C TYR A 230 14.69 -2.07 5.43
N PHE A 231 14.49 -1.42 6.58
CA PHE A 231 14.47 0.05 6.68
C PHE A 231 15.78 0.66 6.22
N ARG A 232 16.91 0.15 6.73
CA ARG A 232 18.24 0.64 6.36
C ARG A 232 18.51 0.51 4.87
N PHE A 233 18.06 -0.58 4.26
CA PHE A 233 18.23 -0.77 2.82
C PHE A 233 17.43 0.27 2.04
N LEU A 234 16.12 0.41 2.29
CA LEU A 234 15.29 1.37 1.54
C LEU A 234 15.71 2.82 1.77
N LEU A 235 16.04 3.22 3.01
CA LEU A 235 16.55 4.57 3.31
C LEU A 235 17.86 4.91 2.58
N LYS A 236 18.66 3.90 2.20
CA LYS A 236 19.92 4.11 1.47
C LYS A 236 19.77 3.99 -0.04
N ALA A 237 18.89 3.11 -0.51
CA ALA A 237 18.77 2.75 -1.92
C ALA A 237 17.71 3.56 -2.66
N VAL A 238 16.74 4.13 -1.95
CA VAL A 238 15.61 4.88 -2.53
C VAL A 238 15.75 6.35 -2.17
N ASP A 239 15.43 7.24 -3.11
CA ASP A 239 15.22 8.66 -2.79
C ASP A 239 14.19 8.76 -1.66
N THR A 240 14.57 9.38 -0.55
CA THR A 240 13.71 9.51 0.63
C THR A 240 12.36 10.18 0.33
N LYS A 241 12.25 10.96 -0.76
CA LYS A 241 10.98 11.54 -1.25
C LYS A 241 9.98 10.51 -1.78
N LYS A 242 10.43 9.28 -2.03
CA LYS A 242 9.63 8.13 -2.48
C LYS A 242 9.31 7.15 -1.36
N LEU A 243 9.64 7.48 -0.12
CA LEU A 243 9.35 6.66 1.07
C LEU A 243 8.14 7.23 1.81
N LEU A 244 7.21 6.35 2.17
CA LEU A 244 5.92 6.69 2.76
C LEU A 244 5.75 5.92 4.06
N TRP A 245 5.22 6.56 5.12
CA TRP A 245 4.71 5.81 6.26
C TRP A 245 3.24 5.44 6.04
N ALA A 246 2.87 4.21 6.38
CA ALA A 246 1.47 3.81 6.43
C ALA A 246 1.24 2.82 7.58
N SER A 247 0.05 2.85 8.17
CA SER A 247 -0.27 2.05 9.35
C SER A 247 -0.65 0.60 9.05
N ASP A 248 -1.19 0.35 7.85
CA ASP A 248 -1.88 -0.90 7.50
C ASP A 248 -3.07 -1.25 8.41
N TRP A 249 -3.68 -0.24 9.04
CA TRP A 249 -4.93 -0.43 9.78
C TRP A 249 -6.07 -0.74 8.80
N PRO A 250 -7.00 -1.68 9.12
CA PRO A 250 -7.14 -2.38 10.39
C PRO A 250 -6.31 -3.66 10.54
N VAL A 251 -5.63 -4.12 9.49
CA VAL A 251 -4.90 -5.41 9.48
C VAL A 251 -3.87 -5.46 10.61
N CYS A 252 -3.12 -4.38 10.83
CA CYS A 252 -2.13 -4.31 11.90
C CYS A 252 -2.74 -4.54 13.30
N SER A 253 -3.98 -4.07 13.53
CA SER A 253 -4.72 -4.29 14.78
C SER A 253 -5.18 -5.74 14.95
N MET A 254 -5.38 -6.47 13.86
CA MET A 254 -5.77 -7.89 13.93
C MET A 254 -4.62 -8.78 14.39
N VAL A 255 -3.38 -8.40 14.09
CA VAL A 255 -2.18 -9.18 14.44
C VAL A 255 -1.46 -8.68 15.69
N SER A 256 -1.60 -7.39 16.04
CA SER A 256 -0.92 -6.76 17.18
C SER A 256 -1.88 -6.21 18.26
N GLY A 257 -3.19 -6.40 18.11
CA GLY A 257 -4.20 -5.92 19.06
C GLY A 257 -4.51 -4.42 18.94
N LYS A 258 -5.40 -3.91 19.81
CA LYS A 258 -5.99 -2.55 19.70
C LYS A 258 -5.01 -1.39 19.72
N ALA A 259 -3.78 -1.58 20.21
CA ALA A 259 -2.74 -0.56 20.25
C ALA A 259 -1.79 -0.60 19.04
N ALA A 260 -2.08 -1.41 18.02
CA ALA A 260 -1.19 -1.67 16.90
C ALA A 260 -0.73 -0.41 16.18
N PHE A 261 -1.63 0.55 15.92
CA PHE A 261 -1.28 1.81 15.28
C PHE A 261 -0.17 2.56 16.06
N LYS A 262 -0.40 2.80 17.35
CA LYS A 262 0.56 3.51 18.20
C LYS A 262 1.86 2.72 18.29
N ARG A 263 1.77 1.42 18.50
CA ARG A 263 2.92 0.52 18.59
C ARG A 263 3.76 0.55 17.31
N TRP A 264 3.12 0.52 16.13
CA TRP A 264 3.79 0.62 14.84
C TRP A 264 4.50 1.97 14.66
N SER A 265 3.83 3.06 15.06
CA SER A 265 4.44 4.40 15.07
C SER A 265 5.66 4.46 16.00
N ASP A 266 5.55 3.97 17.24
CA ASP A 266 6.63 3.99 18.24
C ASP A 266 7.83 3.15 17.78
N ILE A 267 7.58 1.95 17.22
CA ILE A 267 8.61 1.08 16.64
C ILE A 267 9.30 1.76 15.46
N THR A 268 8.54 2.38 14.56
CA THR A 268 9.10 3.06 13.40
C THR A 268 9.97 4.25 13.81
N GLU A 269 9.51 5.08 14.75
CA GLU A 269 10.30 6.18 15.31
C GLU A 269 11.59 5.67 15.96
N ARG A 270 11.52 4.57 16.70
CA ARG A 270 12.71 3.98 17.31
C ARG A 270 13.70 3.45 16.29
N ILE A 271 13.22 2.86 15.18
CA ILE A 271 14.08 2.45 14.06
C ILE A 271 14.73 3.68 13.42
N PHE A 272 13.98 4.75 13.17
CA PHE A 272 14.52 5.99 12.62
C PHE A 272 15.57 6.64 13.53
N ASP A 273 15.39 6.61 14.85
CA ASP A 273 16.40 7.05 15.82
C ASP A 273 17.68 6.22 15.72
N ILE A 274 17.55 4.89 15.68
CA ILE A 274 18.70 3.98 15.58
C ILE A 274 19.46 4.18 14.25
N LEU A 275 18.72 4.45 13.17
CA LEU A 275 19.29 4.68 11.84
C LEU A 275 19.75 6.13 11.60
N GLY A 276 19.49 7.05 12.55
CA GLY A 276 19.88 8.44 12.45
C GLY A 276 19.16 9.21 11.35
N VAL A 277 17.89 8.90 11.09
CA VAL A 277 17.08 9.62 10.09
C VAL A 277 16.76 11.02 10.63
N GLU A 278 17.05 12.05 9.83
CA GLU A 278 16.82 13.45 10.18
C GLU A 278 15.31 13.79 10.25
N ASP A 279 14.96 14.76 11.08
CA ASP A 279 13.56 15.07 11.41
C ASP A 279 12.76 15.57 10.20
N ASP A 280 13.39 16.32 9.29
CA ASP A 280 12.77 16.80 8.05
C ASP A 280 12.45 15.64 7.10
N ILE A 281 13.37 14.67 6.96
CA ILE A 281 13.14 13.44 6.20
C ILE A 281 11.97 12.65 6.80
N ARG A 282 11.94 12.50 8.13
CA ARG A 282 10.82 11.82 8.81
C ARG A 282 9.50 12.55 8.53
N GLU A 283 9.45 13.87 8.68
CA GLU A 283 8.25 14.66 8.42
C GLU A 283 7.73 14.46 6.98
N SER A 284 8.62 14.45 5.98
CA SER A 284 8.25 14.15 4.59
C SER A 284 7.72 12.72 4.43
N ILE A 285 8.35 11.71 5.06
CA ILE A 285 7.90 10.31 5.02
C ILE A 285 6.49 10.16 5.62
N TYR A 286 6.18 10.87 6.70
CA TYR A 286 4.87 10.81 7.37
C TYR A 286 3.77 11.62 6.68
N GLY A 287 4.09 12.46 5.70
CA GLY A 287 3.10 13.38 5.13
C GLY A 287 3.35 13.78 3.68
N GLU A 288 4.33 14.66 3.45
CA GLU A 288 4.53 15.31 2.14
C GLU A 288 4.72 14.31 1.00
N ASN A 289 5.47 13.23 1.24
CA ASN A 289 5.71 12.20 0.24
C ASN A 289 4.41 11.50 -0.16
N ALA A 290 3.47 11.30 0.77
CA ALA A 290 2.17 10.71 0.46
C ALA A 290 1.32 11.65 -0.39
N LEU A 291 1.37 12.96 -0.13
CA LEU A 291 0.66 13.95 -0.95
C LEU A 291 1.20 13.95 -2.38
N ASN A 292 2.53 13.98 -2.54
CA ASN A 292 3.19 13.95 -3.84
C ASN A 292 2.94 12.63 -4.57
N GLY A 293 3.15 11.51 -3.87
CA GLY A 293 2.93 10.16 -4.41
C GLY A 293 1.50 9.97 -4.89
N TYR A 294 0.49 10.34 -4.12
CA TYR A 294 -0.91 10.11 -4.50
C TYR A 294 -1.55 11.26 -5.31
N ASN A 295 -0.78 12.25 -5.78
CA ASN A 295 -1.33 13.42 -6.48
C ASN A 295 -2.43 14.15 -5.68
N ILE A 296 -2.21 14.29 -4.37
CA ILE A 296 -3.08 15.05 -3.46
C ILE A 296 -2.55 16.49 -3.39
N LYS A 297 -3.46 17.46 -3.46
CA LYS A 297 -3.16 18.90 -3.45
C LYS A 297 -3.44 19.51 -2.09
#